data_AF-A0A9J6AIX6-F1
#
_entry.id   AF-A0A9J6AIX6-F1
#
_cell.length_a   1.000
_cell.length_b   1.000
_cell.length_c   1.000
_cell.angle_alpha   90.00
_cell.angle_beta   90.00
_cell.angle_gamma   90.00
#
_symmetry.space_group_name_H-M   'P 1'
#
loop_
_entity.id
_entity.type
_entity.pdbx_description
1 polymer ?
#
loop_
_entity_poly.entity_id
_entity_poly.type
_entity_poly.pdbx_seq_one_letter_code
_entity_poly.pdbx_strand_id
1 'polypeptide(L)'
;MERLLAGQLKPMIPCTLKEAFEKVNPSIGFNIELKFDDHIVYQQDYLIHVLKAVLHVVLEYAKGRPIIFSSFQPDAALLVKNLQTCYPVFFLTNGGTEIYYDVRRNSLEEATKLCVEGGLEGIVSEVKGIFRNPGLVNKIKESKLSLLTYGKLNNVPEAVYMQHLMGIDGVIVDFVEQVTEAVCKLVKKPDEILLEGEEKVQNRPQFSQRELSFLLKLIPELIQ
;
A
#
# COMPACT_ATOMS: atom_id res chain seq x y z
N MET A 1 -34.99 24.65 15.05
CA MET A 1 -34.15 23.56 15.60
C MET A 1 -33.92 22.59 14.44
N GLU A 2 -33.10 23.04 13.47
CA GLU A 2 -31.81 22.43 13.07
C GLU A 2 -32.02 21.13 12.26
N ARG A 3 -31.96 21.11 10.91
CA ARG A 3 -30.78 21.28 10.01
C ARG A 3 -29.58 20.47 10.52
N LEU A 4 -28.86 19.62 9.79
CA LEU A 4 -28.64 19.47 8.35
C LEU A 4 -27.86 18.13 8.15
N LEU A 5 -28.39 17.28 7.25
CA LEU A 5 -27.69 16.36 6.34
C LEU A 5 -26.48 15.54 6.86
N ALA A 6 -26.79 14.30 7.28
CA ALA A 6 -25.92 13.15 7.11
C ALA A 6 -25.72 12.89 5.60
N GLY A 7 -24.67 13.48 5.03
CA GLY A 7 -24.26 13.28 3.65
C GLY A 7 -23.69 11.88 3.42
N GLN A 8 -24.50 11.03 2.81
CA GLN A 8 -24.12 10.01 1.82
C GLN A 8 -23.04 8.98 2.20
N LEU A 9 -23.41 7.98 2.99
CA LEU A 9 -23.02 6.60 2.68
C LEU A 9 -24.31 5.79 2.52
N LYS A 10 -24.77 5.66 1.28
CA LYS A 10 -25.75 4.62 0.92
C LYS A 10 -25.17 3.28 1.40
N PRO A 11 -25.97 2.38 2.00
CA PRO A 11 -25.49 1.03 2.29
C PRO A 11 -24.94 0.45 0.99
N MET A 12 -23.64 0.11 1.00
CA MET A 12 -22.95 -0.43 -0.15
C MET A 12 -23.58 -1.80 -0.43
N ILE A 13 -24.45 -1.86 -1.42
CA ILE A 13 -24.93 -3.15 -1.93
C ILE A 13 -23.67 -3.88 -2.42
N PRO A 14 -23.36 -5.08 -1.89
CA PRO A 14 -22.21 -5.84 -2.37
C PRO A 14 -22.36 -6.02 -3.88
N CYS A 15 -21.36 -5.57 -4.65
CA CYS A 15 -21.32 -5.75 -6.08
C CYS A 15 -20.40 -6.92 -6.42
N THR A 16 -20.69 -7.58 -7.55
CA THR A 16 -19.77 -8.58 -8.09
C THR A 16 -18.56 -7.90 -8.74
N LEU A 17 -17.44 -8.62 -8.85
CA LEU A 17 -16.25 -8.11 -9.55
C LEU A 17 -16.56 -7.73 -11.01
N LYS A 18 -17.43 -8.50 -11.67
CA LYS A 18 -17.94 -8.19 -13.02
C LYS A 18 -18.63 -6.83 -13.05
N GLU A 19 -19.59 -6.61 -12.15
CA GLU A 19 -20.31 -5.33 -12.09
C GLU A 19 -19.38 -4.16 -11.80
N ALA A 20 -18.35 -4.36 -10.98
CA ALA A 20 -17.35 -3.34 -10.72
C ALA A 20 -16.61 -2.96 -12.01
N PHE A 21 -16.16 -3.94 -12.81
CA PHE A 21 -15.55 -3.66 -14.11
C PHE A 21 -16.51 -2.94 -15.06
N GLU A 22 -17.78 -3.34 -15.11
CA GLU A 22 -18.77 -2.73 -16.00
C GLU A 22 -19.17 -1.30 -15.59
N LYS A 23 -19.25 -1.01 -14.29
CA LYS A 23 -19.75 0.27 -13.77
C LYS A 23 -18.66 1.31 -13.51
N VAL A 24 -17.43 0.91 -13.21
CA VAL A 24 -16.31 1.84 -13.00
C VAL A 24 -15.75 2.31 -14.35
N ASN A 25 -15.34 3.58 -14.41
CA ASN A 25 -14.76 4.20 -15.60
C ASN A 25 -13.58 3.36 -16.15
N PRO A 26 -13.56 3.03 -17.46
CA PRO A 26 -12.49 2.28 -18.11
C PRO A 26 -11.07 2.80 -17.96
N SER A 27 -10.86 4.09 -17.68
CA SER A 27 -9.52 4.64 -17.46
C SER A 27 -8.96 4.33 -16.07
N ILE A 28 -9.78 3.83 -15.15
CA ILE A 28 -9.39 3.58 -13.75
C ILE A 28 -8.95 2.12 -13.60
N GLY A 29 -7.74 1.93 -13.08
CA GLY A 29 -7.20 0.62 -12.71
C GLY A 29 -7.81 0.07 -11.42
N PHE A 30 -7.58 -1.21 -11.16
CA PHE A 30 -8.12 -1.91 -9.99
C PHE A 30 -6.98 -2.46 -9.12
N ASN A 31 -7.08 -2.24 -7.81
CA ASN A 31 -6.33 -3.02 -6.81
C ASN A 31 -7.28 -4.08 -6.25
N ILE A 32 -7.03 -5.35 -6.58
CA ILE A 32 -7.87 -6.48 -6.22
C ILE A 32 -7.20 -7.24 -5.07
N GLU A 33 -7.74 -7.07 -3.86
CA GLU A 33 -7.33 -7.83 -2.69
C GLU A 33 -8.07 -9.18 -2.64
N LEU A 34 -7.30 -10.27 -2.63
CA LEU A 34 -7.77 -11.64 -2.48
C LEU A 34 -7.82 -11.99 -0.98
N LYS A 35 -9.02 -11.97 -0.41
CA LYS A 35 -9.25 -12.22 1.02
C LYS A 35 -9.59 -13.67 1.29
N PHE A 36 -8.94 -14.22 2.32
CA PHE A 36 -9.15 -15.56 2.86
C PHE A 36 -9.20 -15.47 4.38
N ASP A 37 -9.80 -16.46 5.05
CA ASP A 37 -9.84 -16.49 6.51
C ASP A 37 -8.47 -16.88 7.07
N ASP A 38 -7.94 -16.06 7.97
CA ASP A 38 -6.63 -16.25 8.60
C ASP A 38 -6.56 -17.48 9.51
N HIS A 39 -7.69 -18.00 9.96
CA HIS A 39 -7.78 -19.15 10.87
C HIS A 39 -7.95 -20.48 10.13
N ILE A 40 -8.04 -20.45 8.79
CA ILE A 40 -8.24 -21.64 7.97
C ILE A 40 -6.97 -21.95 7.18
N VAL A 41 -6.49 -23.18 7.32
CA VAL A 41 -5.45 -23.73 6.44
C VAL A 41 -6.12 -24.31 5.20
N TYR A 42 -6.09 -23.54 4.12
CA TYR A 42 -6.71 -23.95 2.86
C TYR A 42 -5.85 -24.97 2.11
N GLN A 43 -6.51 -25.98 1.55
CA GLN A 43 -5.86 -26.89 0.61
C GLN A 43 -5.54 -26.16 -0.69
N GLN A 44 -4.39 -26.50 -1.30
CA GLN A 44 -3.93 -25.84 -2.52
C GLN A 44 -4.96 -25.90 -3.66
N ASP A 45 -5.60 -27.05 -3.86
CA ASP A 45 -6.60 -27.23 -4.93
C ASP A 45 -7.82 -26.32 -4.75
N TYR A 46 -8.22 -26.07 -3.49
CA TYR A 46 -9.29 -25.14 -3.19
C TYR A 46 -8.90 -23.71 -3.55
N LEU A 47 -7.70 -23.26 -3.13
CA LEU A 47 -7.19 -21.94 -3.49
C LEU A 47 -7.11 -21.77 -5.01
N ILE A 48 -6.56 -22.77 -5.72
CA ILE A 48 -6.48 -22.74 -7.20
C ILE A 48 -7.86 -22.61 -7.82
N HIS A 49 -8.86 -23.35 -7.33
CA HIS A 49 -10.23 -23.27 -7.84
C HIS A 49 -10.82 -21.86 -7.69
N VAL A 50 -10.72 -21.27 -6.50
CA VAL A 50 -11.22 -19.92 -6.23
C VAL A 50 -10.48 -18.87 -7.06
N LEU A 51 -9.14 -18.93 -7.10
CA LEU A 51 -8.32 -17.99 -7.85
C LEU A 51 -8.61 -18.06 -9.35
N LYS A 52 -8.79 -19.26 -9.93
CA LYS A 52 -9.18 -19.41 -11.34
C LYS A 52 -10.53 -18.76 -11.64
N ALA A 53 -11.50 -18.83 -10.73
CA ALA A 53 -12.79 -18.16 -10.90
C ALA A 53 -12.64 -16.63 -10.93
N VAL A 54 -11.82 -16.07 -10.05
CA VAL A 54 -11.51 -14.62 -10.05
C VAL A 54 -10.79 -14.23 -11.35
N LEU A 55 -9.75 -14.98 -11.73
CA LEU A 55 -8.97 -14.72 -12.94
C LEU A 55 -9.82 -14.79 -14.21
N HIS A 56 -10.78 -15.72 -14.28
CA HIS A 56 -11.72 -15.80 -15.40
C HIS A 56 -12.50 -14.49 -15.58
N VAL A 57 -13.06 -13.95 -14.48
CA VAL A 57 -13.78 -12.66 -14.52
C VAL A 57 -12.83 -11.52 -14.93
N VAL A 58 -11.60 -11.51 -14.40
CA VAL A 58 -10.63 -10.47 -14.75
C VAL A 58 -10.26 -10.54 -16.25
N LEU A 59 -9.95 -11.72 -16.78
CA LEU A 59 -9.60 -11.90 -18.19
C LEU A 59 -10.74 -11.47 -19.13
N GLU A 60 -11.98 -11.73 -18.76
CA GLU A 60 -13.15 -11.42 -19.59
C GLU A 60 -13.55 -9.93 -19.49
N TYR A 61 -13.46 -9.31 -18.31
CA TYR A 61 -14.06 -8.00 -18.05
C TYR A 61 -13.06 -6.84 -17.83
N ALA A 62 -11.78 -7.12 -17.56
CA ALA A 62 -10.79 -6.06 -17.32
C ALA A 62 -10.49 -5.22 -18.56
N LYS A 63 -10.62 -5.79 -19.77
CA LYS A 63 -10.45 -5.08 -21.06
C LYS A 63 -9.16 -4.24 -21.15
N GLY A 64 -8.05 -4.78 -20.65
CA GLY A 64 -6.73 -4.14 -20.69
C GLY A 64 -6.49 -3.09 -19.61
N ARG A 65 -7.38 -2.94 -18.62
CA ARG A 65 -7.16 -2.05 -17.47
C ARG A 65 -5.92 -2.46 -16.67
N PRO A 66 -5.18 -1.49 -16.10
CA PRO A 66 -4.16 -1.79 -15.10
C PRO A 66 -4.79 -2.48 -13.89
N ILE A 67 -4.23 -3.60 -13.47
CA ILE A 67 -4.67 -4.35 -12.29
C ILE A 67 -3.46 -4.72 -11.45
N ILE A 68 -3.62 -4.60 -10.13
CA ILE A 68 -2.71 -5.19 -9.14
C ILE A 68 -3.50 -6.23 -8.36
N PHE A 69 -2.94 -7.42 -8.18
CA PHE A 69 -3.44 -8.38 -7.20
C PHE A 69 -2.68 -8.26 -5.90
N SER A 70 -3.36 -8.45 -4.79
CA SER A 70 -2.73 -8.52 -3.48
C SER A 70 -3.39 -9.54 -2.55
N SER A 71 -2.66 -10.09 -1.59
CA SER A 71 -3.24 -10.95 -0.54
C SER A 71 -2.37 -10.94 0.72
N PHE A 72 -3.00 -11.01 1.90
CA PHE A 72 -2.33 -11.31 3.17
C PHE A 72 -1.98 -12.79 3.30
N GLN A 73 -2.60 -13.66 2.50
CA GLN A 73 -2.38 -15.10 2.57
C GLN A 73 -1.19 -15.47 1.67
N PRO A 74 -0.05 -15.92 2.23
CA PRO A 74 1.16 -16.26 1.48
C PRO A 74 0.90 -17.18 0.28
N ASP A 75 0.17 -18.26 0.52
CA ASP A 75 -0.06 -19.29 -0.51
C ASP A 75 -0.97 -18.76 -1.63
N ALA A 76 -1.95 -17.91 -1.30
CA ALA A 76 -2.80 -17.31 -2.33
C ALA A 76 -2.01 -16.33 -3.21
N ALA A 77 -1.13 -15.52 -2.62
CA ALA A 77 -0.27 -14.59 -3.36
C ALA A 77 0.70 -15.35 -4.30
N LEU A 78 1.33 -16.42 -3.82
CA LEU A 78 2.20 -17.27 -4.63
C LEU A 78 1.42 -17.99 -5.75
N LEU A 79 0.24 -18.53 -5.44
CA LEU A 79 -0.58 -19.23 -6.44
C LEU A 79 -1.10 -18.30 -7.52
N VAL A 80 -1.60 -17.10 -7.18
CA VAL A 80 -2.07 -16.17 -8.22
C VAL A 80 -0.91 -15.70 -9.09
N LYS A 81 0.31 -15.55 -8.54
CA LYS A 81 1.51 -15.29 -9.34
C LYS A 81 1.83 -16.41 -10.33
N ASN A 82 1.62 -17.67 -9.95
CA ASN A 82 1.86 -18.82 -10.81
C ASN A 82 0.75 -19.07 -11.85
N LEU A 83 -0.49 -18.65 -11.56
CA LEU A 83 -1.65 -18.88 -12.42
C LEU A 83 -1.78 -17.87 -13.57
N GLN A 84 -1.06 -16.75 -13.53
CA GLN A 84 -1.11 -15.72 -14.58
C GLN A 84 0.21 -14.93 -14.65
N THR A 85 0.48 -14.30 -15.79
CA THR A 85 1.69 -13.48 -16.02
C THR A 85 1.41 -12.06 -16.49
N CYS A 86 0.13 -11.65 -16.53
CA CYS A 86 -0.31 -10.39 -17.12
C CYS A 86 -0.26 -9.22 -16.12
N TYR A 87 -0.53 -9.50 -14.85
CA TYR A 87 -0.74 -8.49 -13.82
C TYR A 87 0.24 -8.70 -12.65
N PRO A 88 0.80 -7.61 -12.10
CA PRO A 88 1.66 -7.71 -10.94
C PRO A 88 0.90 -8.22 -9.72
N VAL A 89 1.61 -8.98 -8.88
CA VAL A 89 1.11 -9.55 -7.64
C VAL A 89 1.94 -9.00 -6.49
N PHE A 90 1.26 -8.50 -5.48
CA PHE A 90 1.86 -7.95 -4.28
C PHE A 90 1.48 -8.79 -3.06
N PHE A 91 2.38 -8.88 -2.08
CA PHE A 91 2.08 -9.48 -0.79
C PHE A 91 1.68 -8.41 0.23
N LEU A 92 0.56 -8.59 0.92
CA LEU A 92 0.12 -7.71 2.00
C LEU A 92 0.72 -8.18 3.32
N THR A 93 1.24 -7.22 4.11
CA THR A 93 1.82 -7.51 5.42
C THR A 93 1.52 -6.41 6.42
N ASN A 94 1.36 -6.81 7.69
CA ASN A 94 1.32 -5.87 8.81
C ASN A 94 2.71 -5.40 9.25
N GLY A 95 3.78 -5.85 8.61
CA GLY A 95 5.15 -5.40 8.88
C GLY A 95 5.60 -5.65 10.32
N GLY A 96 5.09 -6.71 10.96
CA GLY A 96 5.36 -7.06 12.36
C GLY A 96 4.60 -6.23 13.40
N THR A 97 3.61 -5.44 12.99
CA THR A 97 2.68 -4.78 13.94
C THR A 97 1.66 -5.75 14.53
N GLU A 98 1.44 -6.89 13.89
CA GLU A 98 0.61 -8.00 14.32
C GLU A 98 1.38 -9.31 14.08
N ILE A 99 1.17 -10.30 14.96
CA ILE A 99 1.83 -11.60 14.90
C ILE A 99 0.82 -12.68 14.57
N TYR A 100 1.10 -13.41 13.50
CA TYR A 100 0.31 -14.51 12.99
C TYR A 100 0.99 -15.85 13.25
N TYR A 101 0.20 -16.93 13.16
CA TYR A 101 0.71 -18.29 13.18
C TYR A 101 1.68 -18.55 12.01
N ASP A 102 1.36 -18.05 10.82
CA ASP A 102 2.25 -18.13 9.66
C ASP A 102 3.35 -17.07 9.76
N VAL A 103 4.58 -17.54 10.01
CA VAL A 103 5.76 -16.70 10.19
C VAL A 103 6.07 -15.81 9.00
N ARG A 104 5.65 -16.19 7.79
CA ARG A 104 5.88 -15.44 6.55
C ARG A 104 5.22 -14.06 6.57
N ARG A 105 4.24 -13.84 7.45
CA ARG A 105 3.48 -12.60 7.61
C ARG A 105 4.04 -11.64 8.66
N ASN A 106 5.02 -12.09 9.46
CA ASN A 106 5.31 -11.45 10.74
C ASN A 106 6.39 -10.36 10.69
N SER A 107 6.95 -10.06 9.52
CA SER A 107 7.90 -8.95 9.36
C SER A 107 7.97 -8.46 7.91
N LEU A 108 8.63 -7.31 7.74
CA LEU A 108 8.97 -6.79 6.41
C LEU A 108 10.02 -7.66 5.72
N GLU A 109 10.95 -8.24 6.48
CA GLU A 109 11.98 -9.14 5.99
C GLU A 109 11.39 -10.44 5.46
N GLU A 110 10.46 -11.07 6.19
CA GLU A 110 9.77 -12.28 5.74
C GLU A 110 8.88 -11.99 4.53
N ALA A 111 8.21 -10.84 4.50
CA ALA A 111 7.46 -10.39 3.33
C ALA A 111 8.37 -10.19 2.09
N THR A 112 9.55 -9.59 2.30
CA THR A 112 10.56 -9.41 1.24
C THR A 112 11.05 -10.74 0.72
N LYS A 113 11.39 -11.66 1.62
CA LYS A 113 11.84 -13.00 1.27
C LYS A 113 10.78 -13.74 0.46
N LEU A 114 9.53 -13.74 0.91
CA LEU A 114 8.42 -14.35 0.18
C LEU A 114 8.27 -13.77 -1.22
N CYS A 115 8.35 -12.45 -1.36
CA CYS A 115 8.20 -11.82 -2.67
C CYS A 115 9.35 -12.18 -3.61
N VAL A 116 10.59 -12.14 -3.13
CA VAL A 116 11.78 -12.47 -3.93
C VAL A 116 11.77 -13.94 -4.35
N GLU A 117 11.54 -14.86 -3.41
CA GLU A 117 11.51 -16.31 -3.69
C GLU A 117 10.30 -16.70 -4.57
N GLY A 118 9.17 -16.02 -4.39
CA GLY A 118 7.94 -16.24 -5.15
C GLY A 118 7.86 -15.52 -6.49
N GLY A 119 8.82 -14.62 -6.79
CA GLY A 119 8.80 -13.79 -7.99
C GLY A 119 7.65 -12.76 -8.04
N LEU A 120 7.16 -12.31 -6.89
CA LEU A 120 6.14 -11.25 -6.80
C LEU A 120 6.76 -9.89 -7.09
N GLU A 121 5.94 -8.95 -7.57
CA GLU A 121 6.38 -7.62 -7.98
C GLU A 121 6.52 -6.64 -6.81
N GLY A 122 5.90 -6.89 -5.66
CA GLY A 122 6.02 -5.97 -4.55
C GLY A 122 5.33 -6.34 -3.25
N ILE A 123 5.43 -5.42 -2.31
CA ILE A 123 4.88 -5.51 -0.96
C ILE A 123 3.88 -4.37 -0.76
N VAL A 124 2.78 -4.65 -0.08
CA VAL A 124 1.89 -3.64 0.48
C VAL A 124 1.93 -3.76 2.00
N SER A 125 2.59 -2.83 2.68
CA SER A 125 2.79 -2.89 4.14
C SER A 125 1.86 -1.95 4.89
N GLU A 126 1.46 -2.33 6.11
CA GLU A 126 0.95 -1.36 7.08
C GLU A 126 2.05 -0.32 7.37
N VAL A 127 1.67 0.95 7.34
CA VAL A 127 2.59 2.11 7.39
C VAL A 127 3.31 2.26 8.73
N LYS A 128 2.72 1.88 9.87
CA LYS A 128 3.43 1.84 11.16
C LYS A 128 4.54 0.79 11.14
N GLY A 129 4.36 -0.33 10.45
CA GLY A 129 5.41 -1.33 10.24
C GLY A 129 6.65 -0.72 9.56
N ILE A 130 6.42 0.12 8.55
CA ILE A 130 7.46 0.89 7.86
C ILE A 130 8.11 1.92 8.78
N PHE A 131 7.32 2.75 9.46
CA PHE A 131 7.87 3.81 10.32
C PHE A 131 8.63 3.29 11.54
N ARG A 132 8.33 2.07 12.02
CA ARG A 132 9.13 1.39 13.04
C ARG A 132 10.49 0.92 12.50
N ASN A 133 10.58 0.63 11.21
CA ASN A 133 11.76 0.06 10.58
C ASN A 133 12.15 0.78 9.27
N PRO A 134 12.39 2.11 9.28
CA PRO A 134 12.58 2.90 8.06
C PRO A 134 13.80 2.45 7.25
N GLY A 135 14.82 1.90 7.91
CA GLY A 135 16.03 1.37 7.24
C GLY A 135 15.77 0.14 6.35
N LEU A 136 14.61 -0.51 6.46
CA LEU A 136 14.25 -1.65 5.59
C LEU A 136 13.73 -1.21 4.23
N VAL A 137 13.28 0.05 4.09
CA VAL A 137 12.77 0.55 2.80
C VAL A 137 13.84 0.43 1.73
N ASN A 138 15.07 0.89 2.00
CA ASN A 138 16.17 0.78 1.05
C ASN A 138 16.46 -0.67 0.66
N LYS A 139 16.42 -1.61 1.62
CA LYS A 139 16.66 -3.04 1.34
C LYS A 139 15.57 -3.65 0.44
N ILE A 140 14.32 -3.28 0.66
CA ILE A 140 13.19 -3.70 -0.19
C ILE A 140 13.40 -3.17 -1.62
N LYS A 141 13.77 -1.91 -1.76
CA LYS A 141 14.01 -1.27 -3.06
C LYS A 141 15.21 -1.86 -3.79
N GLU A 142 16.30 -2.16 -3.09
CA GLU A 142 17.48 -2.86 -3.62
C GLU A 142 17.13 -4.26 -4.14
N SER A 143 16.11 -4.90 -3.56
CA SER A 143 15.56 -6.18 -4.02
C SER A 143 14.67 -6.05 -5.26
N LYS A 144 14.57 -4.84 -5.86
CA LYS A 144 13.75 -4.51 -7.04
C LYS A 144 12.25 -4.74 -6.84
N LEU A 145 11.79 -4.72 -5.59
CA LEU A 145 10.38 -4.80 -5.26
C LEU A 145 9.77 -3.40 -5.22
N SER A 146 8.55 -3.28 -5.74
CA SER A 146 7.71 -2.12 -5.46
C SER A 146 7.20 -2.18 -4.02
N LEU A 147 7.14 -1.03 -3.36
CA LEU A 147 6.65 -0.90 -1.99
C LEU A 147 5.49 0.09 -1.94
N LEU A 148 4.32 -0.42 -1.59
CA LEU A 148 3.14 0.38 -1.29
C LEU A 148 2.82 0.29 0.20
N THR A 149 1.99 1.21 0.69
CA THR A 149 1.50 1.14 2.07
C THR A 149 -0.01 1.29 2.19
N TYR A 150 -0.54 0.83 3.31
CA TYR A 150 -1.88 1.16 3.80
C TYR A 150 -1.81 1.50 5.29
N GLY A 151 -2.94 1.91 5.86
CA GLY A 151 -3.09 2.14 7.30
C GLY A 151 -3.48 3.57 7.61
N LYS A 152 -3.81 3.83 8.88
CA LYS A 152 -4.43 5.11 9.28
C LYS A 152 -3.56 6.32 8.95
N LEU A 153 -2.24 6.19 9.03
CA LEU A 153 -1.32 7.31 8.76
C LEU A 153 -1.30 7.69 7.28
N ASN A 154 -1.80 6.86 6.37
CA ASN A 154 -1.93 7.25 4.96
C ASN A 154 -3.02 8.31 4.72
N ASN A 155 -3.86 8.58 5.72
CA ASN A 155 -4.80 9.70 5.68
C ASN A 155 -4.21 11.01 6.25
N VAL A 156 -2.95 11.00 6.71
CA VAL A 156 -2.23 12.18 7.22
C VAL A 156 -1.28 12.68 6.13
N PRO A 157 -1.52 13.85 5.52
CA PRO A 157 -0.70 14.35 4.41
C PRO A 157 0.80 14.43 4.70
N GLU A 158 1.16 14.85 5.91
CA GLU A 158 2.55 14.88 6.37
C GLU A 158 3.20 13.48 6.37
N ALA A 159 2.47 12.46 6.83
CA ALA A 159 2.96 11.08 6.83
C ALA A 159 3.13 10.56 5.40
N VAL A 160 2.19 10.86 4.50
CA VAL A 160 2.30 10.49 3.08
C VAL A 160 3.48 11.20 2.41
N TYR A 161 3.71 12.47 2.73
CA TYR A 161 4.87 13.20 2.22
C TYR A 161 6.19 12.60 2.73
N MET A 162 6.27 12.20 4.00
CA MET A 162 7.44 11.47 4.51
C MET A 162 7.66 10.15 3.78
N GLN A 163 6.59 9.41 3.50
CA GLN A 163 6.67 8.17 2.72
C GLN A 163 7.21 8.42 1.30
N HIS A 164 6.77 9.50 0.65
CA HIS A 164 7.31 9.93 -0.64
C HIS A 164 8.82 10.20 -0.56
N LEU A 165 9.29 10.92 0.46
CA LEU A 165 10.72 11.16 0.68
C LEU A 165 11.51 9.86 0.94
N MET A 166 10.89 8.86 1.56
CA MET A 166 11.48 7.54 1.81
C MET A 166 11.53 6.66 0.54
N GLY A 167 10.94 7.10 -0.59
CA GLY A 167 10.95 6.35 -1.84
C GLY A 167 9.88 5.24 -1.92
N ILE A 168 8.80 5.37 -1.14
CA ILE A 168 7.62 4.49 -1.25
C ILE A 168 6.87 4.81 -2.55
N ASP A 169 6.49 3.77 -3.29
CA ASP A 169 5.97 3.89 -4.66
C ASP A 169 4.49 4.28 -4.72
N GLY A 170 3.75 4.09 -3.62
CA GLY A 170 2.35 4.49 -3.55
C GLY A 170 1.71 4.23 -2.20
N VAL A 171 0.56 4.87 -1.99
CA VAL A 171 -0.20 4.81 -0.74
C VAL A 171 -1.66 4.47 -1.02
N ILE A 172 -2.23 3.57 -0.24
CA ILE A 172 -3.67 3.29 -0.18
C ILE A 172 -4.27 4.22 0.88
N VAL A 173 -5.26 5.02 0.49
CA VAL A 173 -5.86 6.10 1.30
C VAL A 173 -7.38 6.00 1.25
N ASP A 174 -8.05 6.50 2.29
CA ASP A 174 -9.51 6.59 2.32
C ASP A 174 -10.02 7.84 1.59
N PHE A 175 -9.25 8.94 1.64
CA PHE A 175 -9.65 10.25 1.11
C PHE A 175 -8.72 10.70 -0.03
N VAL A 176 -8.88 10.10 -1.21
CA VAL A 176 -8.00 10.30 -2.38
C VAL A 176 -7.83 11.78 -2.75
N GLU A 177 -8.91 12.53 -2.91
CA GLU A 177 -8.86 13.93 -3.34
C GLU A 177 -8.10 14.81 -2.33
N GLN A 178 -8.44 14.70 -1.04
CA GLN A 178 -7.86 15.51 0.03
C GLN A 178 -6.36 15.23 0.19
N VAL A 179 -5.97 13.95 0.21
CA VAL A 179 -4.56 13.57 0.33
C VAL A 179 -3.79 14.01 -0.91
N THR A 180 -4.33 13.82 -2.11
CA THR A 180 -3.67 14.23 -3.37
C THR A 180 -3.42 15.73 -3.39
N GLU A 181 -4.43 16.55 -3.07
CA GLU A 181 -4.29 18.01 -3.06
C GLU A 181 -3.25 18.46 -2.04
N ALA A 182 -3.31 17.90 -0.82
CA ALA A 182 -2.38 18.24 0.25
C ALA A 182 -0.94 17.87 -0.12
N VAL A 183 -0.70 16.65 -0.62
CA VAL A 183 0.63 16.19 -1.03
C VAL A 183 1.15 17.03 -2.21
N CYS A 184 0.32 17.36 -3.20
CA CYS A 184 0.72 18.26 -4.30
C CYS A 184 1.18 19.63 -3.78
N LYS A 185 0.52 20.21 -2.78
CA LYS A 185 0.96 21.47 -2.14
C LYS A 185 2.27 21.31 -1.39
N LEU A 186 2.52 20.14 -0.81
CA LEU A 186 3.77 19.85 -0.11
C LEU A 186 4.94 19.74 -1.10
N VAL A 187 4.73 19.01 -2.20
CA VAL A 187 5.72 18.75 -3.29
C VAL A 187 5.97 19.98 -4.18
N LYS A 188 5.04 20.93 -4.30
CA LYS A 188 5.25 22.18 -5.08
C LYS A 188 5.93 23.31 -4.32
N LYS A 189 6.10 23.19 -2.99
CA LYS A 189 6.81 24.16 -2.15
C LYS A 189 8.31 23.86 -1.82
N PRO A 190 9.07 23.02 -2.55
CA PRO A 190 10.49 22.81 -2.24
C PRO A 190 11.38 23.96 -2.72
N ASP A 191 10.95 24.74 -3.73
CA ASP A 191 11.86 25.65 -4.46
C ASP A 191 11.85 27.13 -4.04
N GLU A 192 11.03 27.56 -3.07
CA GLU A 192 10.99 28.99 -2.67
C GLU A 192 12.07 29.42 -1.64
N ILE A 193 12.99 28.55 -1.23
CA ILE A 193 14.12 28.93 -0.35
C ILE A 193 15.41 28.16 -0.72
N LEU A 194 15.96 28.43 -1.90
CA LEU A 194 17.34 28.06 -2.25
C LEU A 194 18.15 29.32 -2.61
N LEU A 195 18.16 30.31 -1.72
CA LEU A 195 19.17 31.35 -1.68
C LEU A 195 19.43 31.72 -0.23
N GLU A 196 20.42 31.07 0.39
CA GLU A 196 21.53 31.70 1.10
C GLU A 196 22.33 30.65 1.88
N GLY A 197 23.58 30.44 1.45
CA GLY A 197 24.72 30.42 2.36
C GLY A 197 25.10 29.13 3.09
N GLU A 198 26.29 28.65 2.71
CA GLU A 198 27.31 27.96 3.51
C GLU A 198 27.32 26.43 3.59
N GLU A 199 28.33 25.90 2.90
CA GLU A 199 28.93 24.59 3.10
C GLU A 199 29.28 24.35 4.58
N LYS A 200 28.86 23.20 5.13
CA LYS A 200 29.58 22.50 6.19
C LYS A 200 29.21 21.02 6.22
N VAL A 201 30.20 20.19 5.94
CA VAL A 201 30.18 18.75 6.16
C VAL A 201 29.98 18.46 7.65
N GLN A 202 28.86 17.86 8.03
CA GLN A 202 28.65 17.21 9.33
C GLN A 202 27.81 15.94 9.15
N ASN A 203 28.26 14.84 9.76
CA ASN A 203 27.59 13.54 9.83
C ASN A 203 26.30 13.55 10.70
N ARG A 204 25.46 14.58 10.59
CA ARG A 204 24.11 14.62 11.14
C ARG A 204 23.15 14.89 9.98
N PRO A 205 22.04 14.14 9.85
CA PRO A 205 21.02 14.49 8.87
C PRO A 205 20.53 15.92 9.16
N GLN A 206 20.79 16.83 8.21
CA GLN A 206 20.28 18.20 8.26
C GLN A 206 18.83 18.16 7.80
N PHE A 207 17.91 18.17 8.77
CA PHE A 207 16.50 18.36 8.50
C PHE A 207 16.22 19.86 8.38
N SER A 208 15.50 20.25 7.33
CA SER A 208 14.88 21.56 7.23
C SER A 208 13.95 21.82 8.42
N GLN A 209 13.71 23.08 8.79
CA GLN A 209 12.75 23.40 9.85
C GLN A 209 11.36 22.82 9.59
N ARG A 210 11.00 22.66 8.31
CA ARG A 210 9.75 22.06 7.89
C ARG A 210 9.72 20.56 8.18
N GLU A 211 10.77 19.82 7.84
CA GLU A 211 10.90 18.40 8.19
C GLU A 211 10.89 18.19 9.70
N LEU A 212 11.55 19.06 10.47
CA LEU A 212 11.48 19.04 11.94
C LEU A 212 10.05 19.29 12.44
N SER A 213 9.33 20.26 11.85
CA SER A 213 7.93 20.52 12.20
C SER A 213 7.01 19.33 11.85
N PHE A 214 7.32 18.60 10.78
CA PHE A 214 6.60 17.39 10.40
C PHE A 214 6.86 16.25 11.37
N LEU A 215 8.12 16.01 11.72
CA LEU A 215 8.48 15.00 12.72
C LEU A 215 7.74 15.29 14.05
N LEU A 216 7.71 16.54 14.50
CA LEU A 216 6.99 16.93 15.71
C LEU A 216 5.47 16.67 15.62
N LYS A 217 4.86 16.86 14.46
CA LYS A 217 3.43 16.54 14.23
C LYS A 217 3.16 15.05 14.09
N LEU A 218 4.13 14.28 13.62
CA LEU A 218 4.01 12.84 13.38
C LEU A 218 4.21 12.02 14.66
N ILE A 219 5.04 12.50 15.59
CA ILE A 219 5.36 11.79 16.84
C ILE A 219 4.10 11.34 17.62
N PRO A 220 3.06 12.18 17.84
CA PRO A 220 1.84 11.75 18.53
C PRO A 220 1.12 10.58 17.82
N GLU A 221 1.13 10.57 16.49
CA GLU A 221 0.46 9.56 15.66
C GLU A 221 1.21 8.22 15.62
N LEU A 222 2.51 8.23 15.94
CA LEU A 222 3.35 7.02 16.04
C LEU A 222 3.22 6.32 17.40
N ILE A 223 2.76 7.04 18.44
CA ILE A 223 2.70 6.56 19.82
C ILE A 223 1.33 5.89 20.13
N GLN A 224 0.30 6.14 19.32
CA GLN A 224 -1.02 5.50 19.39
C GLN A 224 -1.11 4.23 18.52
#